data_AF-A0A844MQ24-F1
#
_entry.id   AF-A0A844MQ24-F1
#
_cell.length_a   1.000
_cell.length_b   1.000
_cell.length_c   1.000
_cell.angle_alpha   90.00
_cell.angle_beta   90.00
_cell.angle_gamma   90.00
#
_symmetry.space_group_name_H-M   'P 1'
#
loop_
_entity.id
_entity.type
_entity.pdbx_description
1 polymer ?
#
loop_
_entity_poly.entity_id
_entity_poly.type
_entity_poly.pdbx_seq_one_letter_code
_entity_poly.pdbx_strand_id
1 'polypeptide(L)'
;MKPFVGVKQISSQDELKKLLEKLSEPSYYFLRWVDKVSGILPELKEFSPEGQMFNSKMELRWRQGDLGYEVLLLSQDEPDVQLGFKPIGSSWQIVERQAHFYRETETRFPKGFSHQDIKIGQRYFMDKDTATVRFVALTVSQ
;
A
#
# COMPACT_ATOMS: atom_id res chain seq x y z
N MET A 1 -6.51 12.45 13.17
CA MET A 1 -5.37 11.67 12.65
C MET A 1 -4.82 10.80 13.76
N LYS A 2 -5.10 9.51 13.70
CA LYS A 2 -4.54 8.49 14.60
C LYS A 2 -3.84 7.44 13.73
N PRO A 3 -2.54 7.63 13.43
CA PRO A 3 -1.84 6.76 12.50
C PRO A 3 -1.89 5.30 12.94
N PHE A 4 -2.13 4.44 11.96
CA PHE A 4 -2.39 3.03 12.21
C PHE A 4 -1.53 2.16 11.30
N VAL A 5 -0.90 1.16 11.92
CA VAL A 5 -0.26 0.04 11.23
C VAL A 5 -0.88 -1.23 11.76
N GLY A 6 -1.36 -2.11 10.89
CA GLY A 6 -1.97 -3.35 11.32
C GLY A 6 -1.89 -4.44 10.29
N VAL A 7 -2.03 -5.68 10.76
CA VAL A 7 -1.97 -6.88 9.93
C VAL A 7 -3.23 -7.71 10.01
N LYS A 8 -3.48 -8.46 8.95
CA LYS A 8 -4.59 -9.40 8.86
C LYS A 8 -4.21 -10.60 8.01
N GLN A 9 -4.61 -11.79 8.44
CA GLN A 9 -4.58 -12.99 7.61
C GLN A 9 -5.91 -13.13 6.89
N ILE A 10 -5.87 -13.45 5.60
CA ILE A 10 -7.04 -13.68 4.76
C ILE A 10 -6.89 -15.04 4.09
N SER A 11 -7.94 -15.87 4.09
CA SER A 11 -7.81 -17.26 3.66
C SER A 11 -8.00 -17.44 2.15
N SER A 12 -8.61 -16.46 1.46
CA SER A 12 -8.96 -16.58 0.04
C SER A 12 -8.84 -15.27 -0.73
N GLN A 13 -8.71 -15.38 -2.06
CA GLN A 13 -8.68 -14.22 -2.96
C GLN A 13 -10.01 -13.44 -2.94
N ASP A 14 -11.15 -14.12 -2.80
CA ASP A 14 -12.47 -13.48 -2.75
C ASP A 14 -12.64 -12.61 -1.49
N GLU A 15 -12.11 -13.06 -0.36
CA GLU A 15 -12.10 -12.25 0.87
C GLU A 15 -11.18 -11.03 0.73
N LEU A 16 -10.01 -11.19 0.09
CA LEU A 16 -9.12 -10.07 -0.21
C LEU A 16 -9.81 -9.07 -1.11
N LYS A 17 -10.47 -9.53 -2.19
CA LYS A 17 -11.23 -8.67 -3.09
C LYS A 17 -12.31 -7.87 -2.36
N LYS A 18 -13.10 -8.52 -1.50
CA LYS A 18 -14.11 -7.86 -0.67
C LYS A 18 -13.51 -6.82 0.27
N LEU A 19 -12.32 -7.08 0.82
CA LEU A 19 -11.62 -6.11 1.67
C LEU A 19 -11.19 -4.88 0.86
N LEU A 20 -10.62 -5.08 -0.34
CA LEU A 20 -10.21 -3.99 -1.22
C LEU A 20 -11.41 -3.13 -1.64
N GLU A 21 -12.54 -3.75 -2.00
CA GLU A 21 -13.79 -3.08 -2.36
C GLU A 21 -14.37 -2.26 -1.19
N LYS A 22 -14.30 -2.75 0.05
CA LYS A 22 -14.75 -1.98 1.22
C LYS A 22 -13.90 -0.74 1.48
N LEU A 23 -12.64 -0.78 1.08
CA LEU A 23 -11.67 0.29 1.27
C LEU A 23 -11.48 1.14 0.01
N SER A 24 -12.24 0.86 -1.07
CA SER A 24 -12.05 1.51 -2.36
C SER A 24 -12.66 2.91 -2.38
N GLU A 25 -11.88 3.88 -1.93
CA GLU A 25 -11.93 5.25 -2.45
C GLU A 25 -11.14 5.29 -3.79
N PRO A 26 -11.11 6.41 -4.56
CA PRO A 26 -10.23 6.52 -5.72
C PRO A 26 -8.80 6.10 -5.35
N SER A 27 -8.40 4.94 -5.84
CA SER A 27 -7.20 4.22 -5.39
C SER A 27 -6.44 3.72 -6.60
N TYR A 28 -5.15 3.56 -6.40
CA TYR A 28 -4.23 3.05 -7.38
C TYR A 28 -3.68 1.70 -6.92
N TYR A 29 -3.26 0.90 -7.89
CA TYR A 29 -2.75 -0.44 -7.66
C TYR A 29 -1.36 -0.57 -8.25
N PHE A 30 -0.52 -1.34 -7.56
CA PHE A 30 0.78 -1.76 -8.04
C PHE A 30 0.95 -3.26 -7.76
N LEU A 31 1.05 -4.04 -8.83
CA LEU A 31 1.02 -5.50 -8.83
C LEU A 31 2.41 -6.05 -9.13
N ARG A 32 2.80 -7.11 -8.42
CA ARG A 32 4.11 -7.76 -8.52
C ARG A 32 3.96 -9.28 -8.74
N TRP A 33 4.62 -9.76 -9.77
CA TRP A 33 4.87 -11.18 -10.03
C TRP A 33 6.37 -11.45 -9.91
N VAL A 34 6.76 -12.72 -9.98
CA VAL A 34 8.17 -13.13 -9.90
C VAL A 34 9.01 -12.52 -11.02
N ASP A 35 8.42 -12.31 -12.20
CA ASP A 35 9.11 -11.91 -13.43
C ASP A 35 8.72 -10.53 -13.97
N LYS A 36 7.69 -9.88 -13.39
CA LYS A 36 7.17 -8.60 -13.88
C LYS A 36 6.47 -7.78 -12.79
N VAL A 37 6.27 -6.50 -13.09
CA VAL A 37 5.42 -5.57 -12.33
C VAL A 37 4.44 -4.88 -13.27
N SER A 38 3.29 -4.44 -12.75
CA SER A 38 2.26 -3.79 -13.58
C SER A 38 2.56 -2.34 -13.95
N GLY A 39 3.44 -1.67 -13.20
CA GLY A 39 3.36 -0.20 -13.10
C GLY A 39 2.14 0.22 -12.28
N ILE A 40 1.76 1.49 -12.35
CA ILE A 40 0.62 2.01 -11.56
C ILE A 40 -0.67 1.94 -12.36
N LEU A 41 -1.66 1.22 -11.82
CA LEU A 41 -2.96 1.00 -12.42
C LEU A 41 -4.04 1.76 -11.64
N PRO A 42 -5.05 2.35 -12.32
CA PRO A 42 -6.18 3.00 -11.66
C PRO A 42 -7.24 1.99 -11.18
N GLU A 43 -7.17 0.76 -11.67
CA GLU A 43 -8.16 -0.29 -11.44
C GLU A 43 -7.48 -1.66 -11.34
N LEU A 44 -8.05 -2.52 -10.50
CA LEU A 44 -7.59 -3.89 -10.32
C LEU A 44 -8.33 -4.83 -11.29
N LYS A 45 -7.63 -5.28 -12.34
CA LYS A 45 -8.18 -6.22 -13.34
C LYS A 45 -7.83 -7.68 -13.05
N GLU A 46 -6.66 -7.92 -12.48
CA GLU A 46 -6.16 -9.24 -12.13
C GLU A 46 -5.45 -9.16 -10.77
N PHE A 47 -5.40 -10.30 -10.06
CA PHE A 47 -4.62 -10.41 -8.83
C PHE A 47 -3.23 -10.96 -9.14
N SER A 48 -2.24 -10.37 -8.48
CA SER A 48 -0.87 -10.85 -8.43
C SER A 48 -0.57 -11.47 -7.06
N PRO A 49 0.43 -12.39 -6.98
CA PRO A 49 0.84 -12.99 -5.71
C PRO A 49 1.20 -11.94 -4.65
N GLU A 50 1.82 -10.84 -5.08
CA GLU A 50 2.04 -9.68 -4.24
C GLU A 50 1.49 -8.42 -4.90
N GLY A 51 0.95 -7.52 -4.09
CA GLY A 51 0.56 -6.23 -4.60
C GLY A 51 0.20 -5.25 -3.51
N GLN A 52 -0.18 -4.07 -3.94
CA GLN A 52 -0.60 -3.00 -3.06
C GLN A 52 -1.68 -2.14 -3.71
N MET A 53 -2.60 -1.67 -2.88
CA MET A 53 -3.60 -0.66 -3.19
C MET A 53 -3.29 0.57 -2.33
N PHE A 54 -3.27 1.76 -2.92
CA PHE A 54 -2.95 2.98 -2.19
C PHE A 54 -3.76 4.17 -2.69
N ASN A 55 -3.98 5.11 -1.79
CA ASN A 55 -4.64 6.38 -2.07
C ASN A 55 -4.05 7.49 -1.19
N SER A 56 -4.75 8.63 -1.10
CA SER A 56 -4.29 9.76 -0.29
C SER A 56 -4.27 9.44 1.21
N LYS A 57 -5.05 8.48 1.70
CA LYS A 57 -5.23 8.19 3.14
C LYS A 57 -4.50 6.95 3.63
N MET A 58 -4.31 5.96 2.76
CA MET A 58 -3.73 4.67 3.17
C MET A 58 -3.02 3.93 2.05
N GLU A 59 -2.23 2.95 2.46
CA GLU A 59 -1.74 1.86 1.61
C GLU A 59 -2.06 0.52 2.27
N LEU A 60 -2.57 -0.41 1.48
CA LEU A 60 -2.77 -1.80 1.84
C LEU A 60 -1.89 -2.67 0.95
N ARG A 61 -1.09 -3.54 1.54
CA ARG A 61 -0.22 -4.50 0.84
C ARG A 61 -0.69 -5.91 1.11
N TRP A 62 -0.62 -6.77 0.11
CA TRP A 62 -0.85 -8.20 0.28
C TRP A 62 0.33 -9.01 -0.27
N ARG A 63 0.53 -10.18 0.34
CA ARG A 63 1.43 -11.24 -0.13
C ARG A 63 0.74 -12.59 0.03
N GLN A 64 0.71 -13.36 -1.05
CA GLN A 64 0.24 -14.74 -1.05
C GLN A 64 1.25 -15.64 -0.31
N GLY A 65 0.75 -16.47 0.58
CA GLY A 65 1.49 -17.51 1.29
C GLY A 65 0.66 -18.79 1.38
N ASP A 66 1.15 -19.78 2.14
CA ASP A 66 0.56 -21.12 2.18
C ASP A 66 -0.87 -21.15 2.73
N LEU A 67 -1.21 -20.20 3.60
CA LEU A 67 -2.52 -20.10 4.27
C LEU A 67 -3.40 -18.98 3.69
N GLY A 68 -3.15 -18.58 2.44
CA GLY A 68 -3.88 -17.50 1.77
C GLY A 68 -3.04 -16.23 1.62
N TYR A 69 -3.47 -15.12 2.19
CA TYR A 69 -2.85 -13.81 2.05
C TYR A 69 -2.53 -13.18 3.40
N GLU A 70 -1.29 -12.72 3.53
CA GLU A 70 -0.85 -11.82 4.59
C GLU A 70 -1.08 -10.39 4.12
N VAL A 71 -1.82 -9.61 4.90
CA VAL A 71 -2.19 -8.23 4.55
C VAL A 71 -1.64 -7.27 5.60
N LEU A 72 -1.00 -6.19 5.13
CA LEU A 72 -0.51 -5.07 5.93
C LEU A 72 -1.26 -3.79 5.53
N LEU A 73 -1.82 -3.09 6.51
CA LEU A 73 -2.46 -1.79 6.34
C LEU A 73 -1.60 -0.70 6.98
N LEU A 74 -1.36 0.37 6.23
CA LEU A 74 -0.67 1.60 6.64
C LEU A 74 -1.64 2.78 6.40
N SER A 75 -2.23 3.33 7.46
CA SER A 75 -3.30 4.33 7.36
C SER A 75 -3.03 5.58 8.20
N GLN A 76 -3.49 6.74 7.74
CA GLN A 76 -3.48 7.99 8.52
C GLN A 76 -4.39 7.93 9.76
N ASP A 77 -5.42 7.09 9.70
CA ASP A 77 -6.44 6.92 10.73
C ASP A 77 -6.70 5.44 11.02
N GLU A 78 -7.19 5.17 12.23
CA GLU A 78 -7.56 3.83 12.66
C GLU A 78 -8.73 3.31 11.81
N PRO A 79 -8.63 2.10 11.24
CA PRO A 79 -9.71 1.52 10.43
C PRO A 79 -10.91 1.15 11.29
N ASP A 80 -12.06 0.94 10.64
CA ASP A 80 -13.23 0.35 11.30
C ASP A 80 -12.84 -1.00 11.95
N VAL A 81 -13.21 -1.18 13.22
CA VAL A 81 -12.97 -2.39 14.01
C VAL A 81 -13.52 -3.63 13.30
N GLN A 82 -14.62 -3.50 12.55
CA GLN A 82 -15.21 -4.59 11.77
C GLN A 82 -14.29 -5.13 10.66
N LEU A 83 -13.27 -4.36 10.26
CA LEU A 83 -12.27 -4.82 9.28
C LEU A 83 -11.29 -5.82 9.91
N GLY A 84 -11.21 -5.90 11.24
CA GLY A 84 -10.51 -6.98 11.95
C GLY A 84 -8.98 -6.97 11.79
N PHE A 85 -8.38 -5.80 11.58
CA PHE A 85 -6.92 -5.66 11.59
C PHE A 85 -6.39 -5.74 13.02
N LYS A 86 -5.31 -6.50 13.22
CA LYS A 86 -4.56 -6.52 14.48
C LYS A 86 -3.52 -5.41 14.43
N PRO A 87 -3.55 -4.42 15.34
CA PRO A 87 -2.57 -3.36 15.36
C PRO A 87 -1.16 -3.91 15.64
N ILE A 88 -0.15 -3.30 15.03
CA ILE A 88 1.27 -3.52 15.33
C ILE A 88 1.85 -2.21 15.83
N GLY A 89 2.59 -2.26 16.94
CA GLY A 89 3.12 -1.07 17.60
C GLY A 89 2.02 -0.23 18.27
N SER A 90 2.43 0.74 19.09
CA SER A 90 1.50 1.53 19.90
C SER A 90 1.61 3.05 19.68
N SER A 91 2.68 3.52 19.04
CA SER A 91 3.07 4.94 19.06
C SER A 91 3.54 5.44 17.70
N TRP A 92 2.67 5.37 16.68
CA TRP A 92 3.01 5.83 15.34
C TRP A 92 2.87 7.35 15.19
N GLN A 93 3.90 7.98 14.63
CA GLN A 93 3.84 9.32 14.07
C GLN A 93 4.03 9.23 12.56
N ILE A 94 3.27 10.02 11.79
CA ILE A 94 3.43 10.07 10.34
C ILE A 94 4.09 11.35 9.87
N VAL A 95 4.90 11.22 8.82
CA VAL A 95 5.53 12.35 8.13
C VAL A 95 5.37 12.15 6.62
N GLU A 96 4.75 13.13 5.96
CA GLU A 96 4.58 13.13 4.51
C GLU A 96 5.82 13.70 3.81
N ARG A 97 6.16 13.12 2.66
CA ARG A 97 7.23 13.58 1.77
C ARG A 97 6.75 13.50 0.33
N GLN A 98 7.11 14.51 -0.46
CA GLN A 98 6.89 14.47 -1.90
C GLN A 98 7.79 13.42 -2.54
N ALA A 99 7.26 12.72 -3.54
CA ALA A 99 8.00 11.75 -4.32
C ALA A 99 7.83 12.06 -5.81
N HIS A 100 8.75 11.57 -6.62
CA HIS A 100 8.74 11.80 -8.06
C HIS A 100 9.03 10.50 -8.79
N PHE A 101 8.33 10.28 -9.90
CA PHE A 101 8.73 9.25 -10.84
C PHE A 101 10.04 9.64 -11.51
N TYR A 102 10.81 8.62 -11.88
CA TYR A 102 11.87 8.82 -12.85
C TYR A 102 11.26 9.22 -14.19
N ARG A 103 12.02 10.01 -14.96
CA ARG A 103 11.63 10.36 -16.32
C ARG A 103 11.59 9.09 -17.18
N GLU A 104 10.72 9.04 -18.17
CA GLU A 104 10.62 7.90 -19.09
C GLU A 104 11.93 7.61 -19.83
N THR A 105 12.78 8.64 -20.00
CA THR A 105 14.11 8.55 -20.63
C THR A 105 15.20 8.03 -19.70
N GLU A 106 14.90 7.77 -18.43
CA GLU A 106 15.87 7.27 -17.45
C GLU A 106 16.13 5.76 -17.65
N THR A 107 17.42 5.39 -17.80
CA THR A 107 17.84 4.02 -18.11
C THR A 107 18.09 3.14 -16.88
N ARG A 108 17.74 3.61 -15.67
CA ARG A 108 17.93 2.86 -14.42
C ARG A 108 17.12 1.56 -14.35
N PHE A 109 16.05 1.45 -15.13
CA PHE A 109 15.25 0.23 -15.22
C PHE A 109 15.45 -0.44 -16.59
N PRO A 110 15.70 -1.76 -16.64
CA PRO A 110 15.85 -2.50 -17.90
C PRO A 110 14.62 -2.43 -18.81
N LYS A 111 13.45 -2.28 -18.20
CA LYS A 111 12.17 -2.00 -18.85
C LYS A 111 11.63 -0.70 -18.25
N GLY A 112 11.18 0.23 -19.08
CA GLY A 112 10.57 1.47 -18.62
C GLY A 112 9.42 1.22 -17.63
N PHE A 113 9.17 2.20 -16.77
CA PHE A 113 8.12 2.10 -15.75
C PHE A 113 6.86 2.82 -16.23
N SER A 114 5.79 2.06 -16.49
CA SER A 114 4.50 2.65 -16.84
C SER A 114 3.84 3.25 -15.60
N HIS A 115 3.53 4.54 -15.66
CA HIS A 115 2.80 5.24 -14.60
C HIS A 115 1.81 6.22 -15.20
N GLN A 116 0.78 6.56 -14.44
CA GLN A 116 -0.10 7.67 -14.78
C GLN A 116 0.54 9.01 -14.40
N ASP A 117 0.01 10.11 -14.93
CA ASP A 117 0.35 11.46 -14.48
C ASP A 117 -0.31 11.73 -13.12
N ILE A 118 0.27 11.14 -12.08
CA ILE A 118 -0.20 11.26 -10.69
C ILE A 118 0.91 11.81 -9.81
N LYS A 119 0.52 12.68 -8.87
CA LYS A 119 1.45 13.25 -7.89
C LYS A 119 1.64 12.28 -6.73
N ILE A 120 2.66 11.44 -6.82
CA ILE A 120 2.99 10.51 -5.74
C ILE A 120 3.70 11.17 -4.57
N GLY A 121 3.52 10.59 -3.40
CA GLY A 121 4.22 10.92 -2.17
C GLY A 121 4.57 9.67 -1.38
N GLN A 122 5.29 9.89 -0.29
CA GLN A 122 5.65 8.86 0.67
C GLN A 122 5.23 9.30 2.07
N ARG A 123 4.54 8.41 2.78
CA ARG A 123 4.15 8.58 4.18
C ARG A 123 5.02 7.71 5.06
N TYR A 124 5.86 8.32 5.86
CA TYR A 124 6.75 7.64 6.79
C TYR A 124 6.01 7.36 8.09
N PHE A 125 5.95 6.10 8.51
CA PHE A 125 5.46 5.68 9.81
C PHE A 125 6.65 5.50 10.74
N MET A 126 6.80 6.45 11.66
CA MET A 126 7.88 6.54 12.62
C MET A 126 7.40 6.07 13.98
N ASP A 127 8.21 5.23 14.61
CA ASP A 127 8.05 4.91 16.02
C ASP A 127 8.44 6.14 16.85
N LYS A 128 7.49 6.65 17.65
CA LYS A 128 7.65 7.91 18.39
C LYS A 128 8.77 7.85 19.42
N ASP A 129 8.99 6.69 20.03
CA ASP A 129 9.91 6.53 21.15
C ASP A 129 11.36 6.40 20.67
N THR A 130 11.56 5.84 19.48
CA THR A 130 12.88 5.59 18.89
C THR A 130 13.22 6.52 17.73
N ALA A 131 12.29 7.37 17.29
CA ALA A 131 12.37 8.21 16.08
C ALA A 131 12.74 7.40 14.81
N THR A 132 12.52 6.10 14.82
CA THR A 132 12.91 5.20 13.73
C THR A 132 11.77 5.05 12.74
N VAL A 133 12.04 5.27 11.46
CA VAL A 133 11.11 4.91 10.37
C VAL A 133 11.01 3.39 10.31
N ARG A 134 9.82 2.84 10.55
CA ARG A 134 9.57 1.39 10.47
C ARG A 134 8.89 1.01 9.16
N PHE A 135 8.01 1.88 8.65
CA PHE A 135 7.32 1.66 7.39
C PHE A 135 7.32 2.96 6.58
N VAL A 136 7.34 2.81 5.26
CA VAL A 136 7.13 3.91 4.31
C VAL A 136 5.99 3.48 3.41
N ALA A 137 4.91 4.25 3.38
CA ALA A 137 3.77 3.99 2.52
C ALA A 137 3.81 4.84 1.26
N LEU A 138 3.36 4.29 0.13
CA LEU A 138 3.09 5.06 -1.08
C LEU A 138 1.76 5.79 -0.91
N THR A 139 1.69 7.04 -1.35
CA THR A 139 0.45 7.82 -1.32
C THR A 139 0.36 8.73 -2.56
N VAL A 140 -0.81 9.34 -2.74
CA VAL A 140 -1.05 10.33 -3.78
C VAL A 140 -1.50 11.64 -3.16
N SER A 141 -0.98 12.74 -3.68
CA SER A 141 -1.48 14.08 -3.36
C SER A 141 -2.78 14.29 -4.14
N GLN A 142 -3.81 14.81 -3.47
CA GLN A 142 -4.96 15.39 -4.17
C GLN A 142 -4.53 16.70 -4.85
#